data_AF-A0A382RPJ7-F1
#
_entry.id   AF-A0A382RPJ7-F1
#
_cell.length_a   1.000
_cell.length_b   1.000
_cell.length_c   1.000
_cell.angle_alpha   90.00
_cell.angle_beta   90.00
_cell.angle_gamma   90.00
#
_symmetry.space_group_name_H-M   'P 1'
#
loop_
_entity.id
_entity.type
_entity.pdbx_description
1 polymer ?
#
loop_
_entity_poly.entity_id
_entity_poly.type
_entity_poly.pdbx_seq_one_letter_code
_entity_poly.pdbx_strand_id
1 'polypeptide(L)'
;HTNALKLLIEKGADVNATDLVGQPPLLWATFHGQYEAVELLVKHGADVNPEIDVGGKRTTALETSRDEDVGLAKISSMVHGIKSRKKDSILDGRKKVLKLLEPLASSSGNKTARPLKNFSYRFYPGRRGRLPDFKKLKPKKTGKGFGPEVSGIIDLDLVDRSKPFAMEFEGDLEIKQAGKYTFTLGSDDGSRLFVNDEEIIDNDGTHGMQDREGSITLKPGNAAIRVQYFEWGGANGLSLRVSGPGMDNVRLAKHISRSYDNVGDAKTPMVSELPQWIQDRMKRWRSDAGGGQLAHLWFLNYLFWLVAGFAVVAWVLD
;
A
#
# COMPACT_ATOMS: atom_id res chain seq x y z
N HIS A 1 1.41 -18.17 -11.75
CA HIS A 1 1.38 -16.80 -11.20
C HIS A 1 0.87 -16.76 -9.77
N THR A 2 -0.26 -17.40 -9.45
CA THR A 2 -0.88 -17.37 -8.10
C THR A 2 0.04 -17.87 -6.98
N ASN A 3 0.84 -18.93 -7.18
CA ASN A 3 1.78 -19.40 -6.15
C ASN A 3 2.90 -18.40 -5.86
N ALA A 4 3.40 -17.69 -6.89
CA ALA A 4 4.41 -16.65 -6.72
C ALA A 4 3.81 -15.42 -6.03
N LEU A 5 2.58 -15.03 -6.41
CA LEU A 5 1.84 -13.95 -5.75
C LEU A 5 1.55 -14.27 -4.27
N LYS A 6 1.20 -15.52 -3.96
CA LYS A 6 0.98 -15.97 -2.59
C LYS A 6 2.26 -15.88 -1.76
N LEU A 7 3.37 -16.40 -2.29
CA LEU A 7 4.68 -16.32 -1.64
C LEU A 7 5.10 -14.86 -1.38
N LEU A 8 4.87 -13.97 -2.34
CA LEU A 8 5.17 -12.55 -2.18
C LEU A 8 4.41 -11.91 -1.03
N ILE A 9 3.10 -12.14 -0.99
CA ILE A 9 2.23 -11.59 0.03
C ILE A 9 2.61 -12.15 1.40
N GLU A 10 2.91 -13.45 1.48
CA GLU A 10 3.46 -14.10 2.69
C GLU A 10 4.81 -13.49 3.13
N LYS A 11 5.58 -12.92 2.19
CA LYS A 11 6.84 -12.21 2.45
C LYS A 11 6.67 -10.70 2.64
N GLY A 12 5.43 -10.21 2.77
CA GLY A 12 5.14 -8.81 3.11
C GLY A 12 5.04 -7.85 1.93
N ALA A 13 4.94 -8.36 0.69
CA ALA A 13 4.73 -7.51 -0.48
C ALA A 13 3.49 -6.62 -0.32
N ASP A 14 3.61 -5.34 -0.68
CA ASP A 14 2.46 -4.43 -0.65
C ASP A 14 1.50 -4.75 -1.81
N VAL A 15 0.34 -5.31 -1.48
CA VAL A 15 -0.73 -5.65 -2.42
C VAL A 15 -1.31 -4.44 -3.18
N ASN A 16 -1.04 -3.22 -2.71
CA ASN A 16 -1.48 -1.96 -3.32
C ASN A 16 -0.35 -1.16 -3.97
N ALA A 17 0.86 -1.71 -4.04
CA ALA A 17 1.97 -1.05 -4.74
C ALA A 17 1.57 -0.75 -6.19
N THR A 18 1.80 0.47 -6.66
CA THR A 18 1.48 0.82 -8.05
C THR A 18 2.69 0.73 -8.95
N ASP A 19 2.48 0.44 -10.23
CA ASP A 19 3.53 0.57 -11.24
C ASP A 19 3.85 2.05 -11.57
N LEU A 20 4.72 2.27 -12.56
CA LEU A 20 5.17 3.60 -12.98
C LEU A 20 4.05 4.49 -13.56
N VAL A 21 2.90 3.90 -13.92
CA VAL A 21 1.71 4.61 -14.41
C VAL A 21 0.59 4.62 -13.36
N GLY A 22 0.89 4.23 -12.12
CA GLY A 22 -0.06 4.28 -11.02
C GLY A 22 -1.03 3.08 -10.94
N GLN A 23 -0.82 2.01 -11.72
CA GLN A 23 -1.71 0.84 -11.72
C GLN A 23 -1.37 -0.14 -10.58
N PRO A 24 -2.34 -0.52 -9.73
CA PRO A 24 -2.14 -1.53 -8.70
C PRO A 24 -2.28 -2.96 -9.26
N PRO A 25 -1.71 -3.98 -8.58
CA PRO A 25 -1.82 -5.40 -8.93
C PRO A 25 -3.25 -5.87 -9.15
N LEU A 26 -4.21 -5.34 -8.37
CA LEU A 26 -5.60 -5.71 -8.48
C LEU A 26 -6.18 -5.38 -9.86
N LEU A 27 -5.81 -4.21 -10.39
CA LEU A 27 -6.31 -3.78 -11.68
C LEU A 27 -5.71 -4.62 -12.81
N TRP A 28 -4.41 -4.93 -12.71
CA TRP A 28 -3.74 -5.87 -13.62
C TRP A 28 -4.40 -7.25 -13.66
N ALA A 29 -4.62 -7.84 -12.49
CA ALA A 29 -5.28 -9.13 -12.37
C ALA A 29 -6.69 -9.08 -12.97
N THR A 30 -7.42 -7.97 -12.79
CA THR A 30 -8.76 -7.77 -13.34
C THR A 30 -8.74 -7.59 -14.86
N PHE A 31 -7.79 -6.81 -15.41
CA PHE A 31 -7.62 -6.63 -16.85
C PHE A 31 -7.46 -7.97 -17.59
N HIS A 32 -6.70 -8.88 -17.00
CA HIS A 32 -6.43 -10.20 -17.59
C HIS A 32 -7.41 -11.30 -17.15
N GLY A 33 -8.44 -10.97 -16.37
CA GLY A 33 -9.41 -11.93 -15.85
C GLY A 33 -8.76 -13.03 -15.01
N GLN A 34 -7.75 -12.70 -14.20
CA GLN A 34 -7.09 -13.64 -13.30
C GLN A 34 -7.83 -13.68 -11.95
N TYR A 35 -8.96 -14.37 -11.94
CA TYR A 35 -9.85 -14.45 -10.77
C TYR A 35 -9.10 -14.83 -9.48
N GLU A 36 -8.27 -15.87 -9.51
CA GLU A 36 -7.58 -16.38 -8.32
C GLU A 36 -6.55 -15.37 -7.78
N ALA A 37 -5.95 -14.55 -8.66
CA ALA A 37 -5.06 -13.48 -8.24
C ALA A 37 -5.85 -12.32 -7.60
N VAL A 38 -7.01 -11.96 -8.17
CA VAL A 38 -7.91 -10.94 -7.59
C VAL A 38 -8.40 -11.38 -6.21
N GLU A 39 -8.91 -12.61 -6.09
CA GLU A 39 -9.38 -13.16 -4.82
C GLU A 39 -8.28 -13.12 -3.75
N LEU A 40 -7.06 -13.52 -4.11
CA LEU A 40 -5.91 -13.48 -3.21
C LEU A 40 -5.54 -12.05 -2.80
N LEU A 41 -5.52 -11.11 -3.74
CA LEU A 41 -5.21 -9.70 -3.48
C LEU A 41 -6.26 -9.07 -2.56
N VAL A 42 -7.55 -9.25 -2.86
CA VAL A 42 -8.66 -8.76 -2.04
C VAL A 42 -8.60 -9.33 -0.64
N LYS A 43 -8.34 -10.65 -0.51
CA LYS A 43 -8.19 -11.31 0.79
C LYS A 43 -7.10 -10.69 1.65
N HIS A 44 -6.03 -10.18 1.04
CA HIS A 44 -4.89 -9.59 1.75
C HIS A 44 -4.92 -8.05 1.75
N GLY A 45 -6.09 -7.45 1.55
CA GLY A 45 -6.30 -6.01 1.75
C GLY A 45 -5.97 -5.14 0.53
N ALA A 46 -6.04 -5.70 -0.68
CA ALA A 46 -6.00 -4.88 -1.88
C ALA A 46 -7.20 -3.92 -1.91
N ASP A 47 -6.94 -2.65 -2.20
CA ASP A 47 -7.96 -1.64 -2.42
C ASP A 47 -8.76 -2.07 -3.65
N VAL A 48 -10.07 -2.26 -3.47
CA VAL A 48 -11.01 -2.70 -4.50
C VAL A 48 -11.52 -1.56 -5.39
N ASN A 49 -11.32 -0.31 -4.95
CA ASN A 49 -11.75 0.88 -5.67
C ASN A 49 -10.57 1.82 -6.00
N PRO A 50 -9.43 1.31 -6.52
CA PRO A 50 -8.36 2.19 -6.91
C PRO A 50 -8.84 2.99 -8.13
N GLU A 51 -9.06 4.29 -7.94
CA GLU A 51 -9.26 5.21 -9.05
C GLU A 51 -7.90 5.56 -9.62
N ILE A 52 -7.65 5.11 -10.84
CA ILE A 52 -6.42 5.46 -11.55
C ILE A 52 -6.74 6.10 -12.89
N ASP A 53 -5.83 6.92 -13.37
CA ASP A 53 -5.93 7.52 -14.70
C ASP A 53 -5.09 6.72 -15.68
N VAL A 54 -5.75 6.01 -16.61
CA VAL A 54 -5.08 5.32 -17.72
C VAL A 54 -5.35 6.11 -19.00
N GLY A 55 -4.40 6.97 -19.39
CA GLY A 55 -4.47 7.70 -20.66
C GLY A 55 -5.64 8.69 -20.75
N GLY A 56 -5.99 9.34 -19.65
CA GLY A 56 -7.10 10.30 -19.53
C GLY A 56 -8.43 9.67 -19.10
N LYS A 57 -8.49 8.34 -18.92
CA LYS A 57 -9.69 7.61 -18.50
C LYS A 57 -9.51 7.12 -17.06
N ARG A 58 -10.34 7.66 -16.15
CA ARG A 58 -10.49 7.10 -14.80
C ARG A 58 -11.06 5.69 -14.90
N THR A 59 -10.40 4.72 -14.28
CA THR A 59 -10.79 3.30 -14.35
C THR A 59 -10.58 2.62 -12.99
N THR A 60 -11.55 1.81 -12.59
CA THR A 60 -11.51 0.93 -11.41
C THR A 60 -11.46 -0.55 -11.80
N ALA A 61 -11.14 -1.42 -10.84
CA ALA A 61 -11.22 -2.88 -11.03
C ALA A 61 -12.67 -3.30 -11.33
N LEU A 62 -13.67 -2.70 -10.68
CA LEU A 62 -15.08 -3.00 -10.92
C LEU A 62 -15.50 -2.63 -12.35
N GLU A 63 -15.17 -1.44 -12.84
CA GLU A 63 -15.45 -1.04 -14.23
C GLU A 63 -14.73 -1.94 -15.23
N THR A 64 -13.46 -2.25 -14.98
CA THR A 64 -12.69 -3.18 -15.82
C THR A 64 -13.32 -4.58 -15.86
N SER A 65 -13.91 -5.04 -14.75
CA SER A 65 -14.58 -6.34 -14.70
C SER A 65 -15.89 -6.38 -15.51
N ARG A 66 -16.49 -5.22 -15.78
CA ARG A 66 -17.67 -5.06 -16.65
C ARG A 66 -17.30 -4.84 -18.11
N ASP A 67 -16.04 -4.50 -18.40
CA ASP A 67 -15.59 -4.21 -19.75
C ASP A 67 -15.52 -5.50 -20.59
N GLU A 68 -16.29 -5.53 -21.68
CA GLU A 68 -16.26 -6.60 -22.67
C GLU A 68 -15.14 -6.42 -23.70
N ASP A 69 -14.55 -5.23 -23.77
CA ASP A 69 -13.39 -4.97 -24.59
C ASP A 69 -12.11 -5.48 -23.91
N VAL A 70 -11.47 -6.42 -24.60
CA VAL A 70 -10.17 -6.97 -24.20
C VAL A 70 -9.01 -6.30 -24.94
N GLY A 71 -9.28 -5.27 -25.75
CA GLY A 71 -8.30 -4.51 -26.53
C GLY A 71 -7.20 -3.95 -25.65
N LEU A 72 -7.54 -3.32 -24.53
CA LEU A 72 -6.57 -2.84 -23.55
C LEU A 72 -5.73 -3.98 -22.95
N ALA A 73 -6.33 -5.14 -22.67
CA ALA A 73 -5.59 -6.30 -22.18
C ALA A 73 -4.60 -6.85 -23.23
N LYS A 74 -4.96 -6.79 -24.52
CA LYS A 74 -4.09 -7.19 -25.63
C LYS A 74 -2.96 -6.19 -25.87
N ILE A 75 -3.27 -4.90 -25.90
CA ILE A 75 -2.28 -3.82 -26.02
C ILE A 75 -1.31 -3.90 -24.85
N SER A 76 -1.83 -4.01 -23.63
CA SER A 76 -1.02 -4.19 -22.43
C SER A 76 -0.15 -5.44 -22.53
N SER A 77 -0.69 -6.56 -23.04
CA SER A 77 0.11 -7.76 -23.26
C SER A 77 1.27 -7.53 -24.23
N MET A 78 1.03 -6.79 -25.31
CA MET A 78 2.02 -6.47 -26.34
C MET A 78 3.11 -5.52 -25.83
N VAL A 79 2.74 -4.43 -25.15
CA VAL A 79 3.68 -3.45 -24.58
C VAL A 79 4.66 -4.12 -23.62
N HIS A 80 4.19 -5.14 -22.90
CA HIS A 80 4.95 -5.79 -21.84
C HIS A 80 5.54 -7.15 -22.24
N GLY A 81 5.45 -7.51 -23.53
CA GLY A 81 6.05 -8.73 -24.05
C GLY A 81 5.46 -10.02 -23.45
N ILE A 82 4.23 -9.96 -22.91
CA ILE A 82 3.55 -11.13 -22.36
C ILE A 82 2.57 -11.72 -23.37
N LYS A 83 2.39 -13.04 -23.28
CA LYS A 83 1.40 -13.73 -24.10
C LYS A 83 0.00 -13.36 -23.63
N SER A 84 -0.78 -12.72 -24.51
CA SER A 84 -2.19 -12.45 -24.24
C SER A 84 -2.96 -13.75 -23.97
N ARG A 85 -3.81 -13.73 -22.95
CA ARG A 85 -4.79 -14.80 -22.72
C ARG A 85 -5.84 -14.79 -23.83
N LYS A 86 -6.51 -15.93 -24.03
CA LYS A 86 -7.65 -16.03 -24.95
C LYS A 86 -8.77 -15.09 -24.49
N LYS A 87 -9.44 -14.43 -25.44
CA LYS A 87 -10.54 -13.47 -25.17
C LYS A 87 -11.58 -14.07 -24.21
N ASP A 88 -12.05 -15.28 -24.49
CA ASP A 88 -13.11 -15.91 -23.69
C ASP A 88 -12.66 -16.20 -22.25
N SER A 89 -11.39 -16.58 -22.04
CA SER A 89 -10.83 -16.79 -20.71
C SER A 89 -10.69 -15.50 -19.91
N ILE A 90 -10.37 -14.38 -20.58
CA ILE A 90 -10.35 -13.05 -19.94
C ILE A 90 -11.77 -12.67 -19.52
N LEU A 91 -12.74 -12.83 -20.41
CA LEU A 91 -14.15 -12.47 -20.14
C LEU A 91 -14.78 -13.35 -19.06
N ASP A 92 -14.53 -14.67 -19.05
CA ASP A 92 -14.99 -15.56 -17.97
C ASP A 92 -14.38 -15.15 -16.63
N GLY A 93 -13.07 -14.89 -16.61
CA GLY A 93 -12.39 -14.40 -15.43
C GLY A 93 -12.95 -13.06 -14.91
N ARG A 94 -13.17 -12.09 -15.81
CA ARG A 94 -13.77 -10.80 -15.48
C ARG A 94 -15.19 -10.95 -14.91
N LYS A 95 -16.01 -11.86 -15.44
CA LYS A 95 -17.34 -12.17 -14.89
C LYS A 95 -17.27 -12.71 -13.46
N LYS A 96 -16.29 -13.57 -13.16
CA LYS A 96 -16.07 -14.07 -11.79
C LYS A 96 -15.59 -12.96 -10.86
N VAL A 97 -14.67 -12.12 -11.35
CA VAL A 97 -14.20 -10.92 -10.62
C VAL A 97 -15.35 -9.96 -10.36
N LEU A 98 -16.24 -9.71 -11.33
CA LEU A 98 -17.42 -8.88 -11.14
C LEU A 98 -18.29 -9.42 -10.01
N LYS A 99 -18.61 -10.72 -10.00
CA LYS A 99 -19.38 -11.34 -8.91
C LYS A 99 -18.71 -11.24 -7.54
N LEU A 100 -17.37 -11.22 -7.50
CA LEU A 100 -16.61 -11.03 -6.27
C LEU A 100 -16.62 -9.57 -5.80
N LEU A 101 -16.44 -8.62 -6.72
CA LEU A 101 -16.31 -7.19 -6.42
C LEU A 101 -17.67 -6.48 -6.27
N GLU A 102 -18.71 -6.94 -6.96
CA GLU A 102 -20.05 -6.35 -6.92
C GLU A 102 -20.65 -6.29 -5.50
N PRO A 103 -20.65 -7.34 -4.67
CA PRO A 103 -21.10 -7.20 -3.27
C PRO A 103 -20.15 -6.32 -2.43
N LEU A 104 -18.87 -6.22 -2.80
CA LEU A 104 -17.91 -5.33 -2.15
C LEU A 104 -18.13 -3.85 -2.55
N ALA A 105 -18.77 -3.60 -3.69
CA ALA A 105 -19.07 -2.28 -4.23
C ALA A 105 -20.52 -1.80 -3.98
N SER A 106 -21.49 -2.72 -4.04
CA SER A 106 -22.94 -2.47 -3.87
C SER A 106 -23.40 -2.55 -2.42
N SER A 107 -22.60 -3.16 -1.53
CA SER A 107 -22.74 -2.83 -0.11
C SER A 107 -22.11 -1.45 0.09
N SER A 108 -22.95 -0.44 0.20
CA SER A 108 -22.66 0.80 0.93
C SER A 108 -22.43 0.52 2.44
N GLY A 109 -21.77 -0.59 2.75
CA GLY A 109 -21.65 -1.26 4.04
C GLY A 109 -20.49 -2.28 4.15
N ASN A 110 -19.61 -2.48 3.15
CA ASN A 110 -18.35 -3.23 3.32
C ASN A 110 -17.11 -2.32 3.42
N LYS A 111 -16.82 -1.89 4.65
CA LYS A 111 -15.58 -2.11 5.43
C LYS A 111 -14.22 -2.50 4.78
N THR A 112 -13.88 -2.14 3.54
CA THR A 112 -12.48 -2.31 3.06
C THR A 112 -11.85 -1.12 2.33
N ALA A 113 -12.49 0.06 2.29
CA ALA A 113 -11.80 1.28 1.80
C ALA A 113 -11.41 2.26 2.93
N ARG A 114 -12.13 2.25 4.07
CA ARG A 114 -12.03 3.26 5.14
C ARG A 114 -12.43 2.67 6.50
N PRO A 115 -11.54 1.92 7.16
CA PRO A 115 -11.87 1.18 8.38
C PRO A 115 -12.12 2.06 9.61
N LEU A 116 -11.60 3.29 9.62
CA LEU A 116 -11.77 4.22 10.73
C LEU A 116 -13.05 5.03 10.56
N LYS A 117 -13.95 4.91 11.53
CA LYS A 117 -15.14 5.75 11.65
C LYS A 117 -14.83 7.03 12.42
N ASN A 118 -15.74 8.02 12.38
CA ASN A 118 -15.58 9.29 13.12
C ASN A 118 -14.20 9.95 12.91
N PHE A 119 -13.67 9.81 11.69
CA PHE A 119 -12.30 10.18 11.40
C PHE A 119 -12.09 11.68 11.47
N SER A 120 -10.95 12.08 12.02
CA SER A 120 -10.49 13.46 12.00
C SER A 120 -8.97 13.54 11.90
N TYR A 121 -8.49 14.69 11.43
CA TYR A 121 -7.07 14.99 11.44
C TYR A 121 -6.80 16.43 11.84
N ARG A 122 -5.60 16.66 12.37
CA ARG A 122 -5.04 17.96 12.74
C ARG A 122 -3.66 18.10 12.14
N PHE A 123 -3.35 19.24 11.54
CA PHE A 123 -2.07 19.53 10.89
C PHE A 123 -1.35 20.71 11.54
N TYR A 124 -0.05 20.54 11.73
CA TYR A 124 0.81 21.48 12.46
C TYR A 124 2.12 21.69 11.70
N PRO A 125 2.24 22.75 10.87
CA PRO A 125 3.50 23.02 10.20
C PRO A 125 4.60 23.39 11.20
N GLY A 126 5.84 23.23 10.78
CA GLY A 126 7.01 23.70 11.51
C GLY A 126 7.99 22.58 11.82
N ARG A 127 9.26 22.98 11.92
CA ARG A 127 10.40 22.10 12.14
C ARG A 127 10.44 21.62 13.59
N ARG A 128 10.49 20.30 13.81
CA ARG A 128 10.59 19.67 15.14
C ARG A 128 11.36 18.36 15.06
N GLY A 129 12.34 18.12 15.92
CA GLY A 129 13.13 16.87 15.88
C GLY A 129 12.48 15.67 16.61
N ARG A 130 11.23 15.82 17.02
CA ARG A 130 10.41 14.82 17.74
C ARG A 130 8.94 15.21 17.72
N LEU A 131 8.06 14.28 18.09
CA LEU A 131 6.64 14.52 18.28
C LEU A 131 6.42 15.65 19.29
N PRO A 132 5.59 16.66 18.94
CA PRO A 132 5.25 17.72 19.88
C PRO A 132 4.22 17.26 20.92
N ASP A 133 4.07 18.07 21.98
CA ASP A 133 2.87 18.01 22.81
C ASP A 133 1.69 18.63 22.05
N PHE A 134 0.93 17.79 21.35
CA PHE A 134 -0.20 18.20 20.51
C PHE A 134 -1.27 18.98 21.28
N LYS A 135 -1.42 18.75 22.59
CA LYS A 135 -2.39 19.46 23.45
C LYS A 135 -2.04 20.94 23.62
N LYS A 136 -0.75 21.29 23.48
CA LYS A 136 -0.25 22.67 23.59
C LYS A 136 -0.21 23.41 22.25
N LEU A 137 -0.49 22.73 21.15
CA LEU A 137 -0.42 23.31 19.81
C LEU A 137 -1.80 23.66 19.26
N LYS A 138 -1.87 24.78 18.53
CA LYS A 138 -3.03 25.12 17.72
C LYS A 138 -2.84 24.58 16.29
N PRO A 139 -3.74 23.72 15.76
CA PRO A 139 -3.63 23.22 14.41
C PRO A 139 -3.84 24.34 13.38
N LYS A 140 -3.07 24.31 12.29
CA LYS A 140 -3.26 25.22 11.15
C LYS A 140 -4.41 24.77 10.26
N LYS A 141 -4.61 23.46 10.13
CA LYS A 141 -5.70 22.86 9.36
C LYS A 141 -6.26 21.67 10.12
N THR A 142 -7.57 21.47 10.00
CA THR A 142 -8.29 20.33 10.57
C THR A 142 -9.28 19.80 9.55
N GLY A 143 -9.59 18.50 9.60
CA GLY A 143 -10.70 17.91 8.85
C GLY A 143 -11.46 16.90 9.71
N LYS A 144 -12.76 16.72 9.42
CA LYS A 144 -13.67 15.78 10.11
C LYS A 144 -14.64 15.14 9.11
N GLY A 145 -15.03 13.90 9.36
CA GLY A 145 -16.15 13.24 8.69
C GLY A 145 -15.74 12.12 7.73
N PHE A 146 -16.67 11.75 6.85
CA PHE A 146 -16.47 10.75 5.80
C PHE A 146 -16.68 11.38 4.43
N GLY A 147 -15.72 11.24 3.54
CA GLY A 147 -15.80 11.71 2.16
C GLY A 147 -14.48 11.51 1.43
N PRO A 148 -14.44 11.68 0.10
CA PRO A 148 -13.17 11.64 -0.65
C PRO A 148 -12.13 12.64 -0.10
N GLU A 149 -12.59 13.71 0.55
CA GLU A 149 -11.74 14.75 1.15
C GLU A 149 -11.36 14.51 2.62
N VAL A 150 -12.03 13.57 3.31
CA VAL A 150 -11.75 13.18 4.71
C VAL A 150 -11.95 11.67 4.82
N SER A 151 -10.88 10.95 4.55
CA SER A 151 -10.90 9.50 4.40
C SER A 151 -10.77 8.78 5.74
N GLY A 152 -11.60 7.77 6.02
CA GLY A 152 -11.43 6.84 7.16
C GLY A 152 -10.23 5.89 7.02
N ILE A 153 -9.19 6.35 6.32
CA ILE A 153 -7.86 5.79 6.21
C ILE A 153 -6.90 6.97 6.40
N ILE A 154 -5.86 6.78 7.20
CA ILE A 154 -4.86 7.81 7.46
C ILE A 154 -4.09 8.09 6.16
N ASP A 155 -4.01 9.37 5.78
CA ASP A 155 -3.35 9.84 4.56
C ASP A 155 -2.57 11.14 4.85
N LEU A 156 -1.28 11.14 4.52
CA LEU A 156 -0.42 12.32 4.64
C LEU A 156 -0.67 13.35 3.54
N ASP A 157 -1.30 12.97 2.42
CA ASP A 157 -1.58 13.85 1.27
C ASP A 157 -2.76 14.79 1.48
N LEU A 158 -3.41 14.76 2.66
CA LEU A 158 -4.48 15.70 3.02
C LEU A 158 -3.99 17.16 3.16
N VAL A 159 -2.67 17.35 3.13
CA VAL A 159 -1.97 18.62 3.33
C VAL A 159 -0.76 18.75 2.40
N ASP A 160 -0.26 19.98 2.24
CA ASP A 160 1.01 20.25 1.57
C ASP A 160 2.18 19.77 2.44
N ARG A 161 2.91 18.78 1.93
CA ARG A 161 4.02 18.08 2.60
C ARG A 161 5.40 18.68 2.27
N SER A 162 5.48 19.77 1.52
CA SER A 162 6.75 20.37 1.07
C SER A 162 7.59 20.99 2.20
N LYS A 163 7.06 21.02 3.42
CA LYS A 163 7.69 21.62 4.59
C LYS A 163 7.58 20.68 5.78
N PRO A 164 8.52 20.73 6.73
CA PRO A 164 8.45 19.97 7.98
C PRO A 164 7.11 20.18 8.68
N PHE A 165 6.53 19.11 9.20
CA PHE A 165 5.17 19.14 9.72
C PHE A 165 4.92 18.07 10.79
N ALA A 166 3.80 18.20 11.48
CA ALA A 166 3.26 17.13 12.31
C ALA A 166 1.77 16.97 12.04
N MET A 167 1.28 15.75 12.20
CA MET A 167 -0.13 15.42 12.08
C MET A 167 -0.58 14.57 13.25
N GLU A 168 -1.84 14.74 13.63
CA GLU A 168 -2.54 13.84 14.52
C GLU A 168 -3.82 13.38 13.84
N PHE A 169 -4.05 12.08 13.85
CA PHE A 169 -5.21 11.43 13.28
C PHE A 169 -5.98 10.73 14.38
N GLU A 170 -7.31 10.79 14.31
CA GLU A 170 -8.20 10.09 15.23
C GLU A 170 -9.30 9.37 14.43
N GLY A 171 -9.74 8.22 14.92
CA GLY A 171 -10.91 7.53 14.39
C GLY A 171 -11.23 6.24 15.14
N ASP A 172 -12.41 5.70 14.91
CA ASP A 172 -12.94 4.54 15.63
C ASP A 172 -12.85 3.28 14.76
N LEU A 173 -12.14 2.27 15.25
CA LEU A 173 -12.07 0.95 14.63
C LEU A 173 -13.09 0.02 15.26
N GLU A 174 -13.96 -0.59 14.44
CA GLU A 174 -14.97 -1.52 14.93
C GLU A 174 -14.39 -2.91 15.18
N ILE A 175 -14.38 -3.33 16.44
CA ILE A 175 -13.97 -4.65 16.91
C ILE A 175 -15.21 -5.55 17.01
N LYS A 176 -15.22 -6.64 16.22
CA LYS A 176 -16.34 -7.60 16.21
C LYS A 176 -16.15 -8.77 17.17
N GLN A 177 -14.90 -9.13 17.46
CA GLN A 177 -14.55 -10.31 18.23
C GLN A 177 -13.60 -9.91 19.35
N ALA A 178 -13.77 -10.50 20.53
CA ALA A 178 -12.82 -10.28 21.62
C ALA A 178 -11.49 -10.97 21.31
N GLY A 179 -10.38 -10.39 21.73
CA GLY A 179 -9.08 -11.07 21.75
C GLY A 179 -7.91 -10.13 21.54
N LYS A 180 -6.74 -10.72 21.28
CA LYS A 180 -5.49 -9.98 21.07
C LYS A 180 -5.44 -9.42 19.65
N TYR A 181 -5.23 -8.12 19.54
CA TYR A 181 -4.98 -7.42 18.29
C TYR A 181 -3.53 -6.93 18.29
N THR A 182 -2.82 -7.17 17.19
CA THR A 182 -1.45 -6.69 16.95
C THR A 182 -1.50 -5.58 15.91
N PHE A 183 -0.90 -4.44 16.22
CA PHE A 183 -0.74 -3.30 15.33
C PHE A 183 0.71 -3.20 14.89
N THR A 184 0.93 -2.88 13.61
CA THR A 184 2.25 -2.57 13.05
C THR A 184 2.20 -1.13 12.53
N LEU A 185 3.01 -0.25 13.12
CA LEU A 185 3.13 1.17 12.77
C LEU A 185 4.51 1.40 12.16
N GLY A 186 4.55 1.86 10.91
CA GLY A 186 5.78 2.24 10.23
C GLY A 186 5.81 3.74 9.97
N SER A 187 6.95 4.39 10.21
CA SER A 187 7.08 5.81 9.89
C SER A 187 8.50 6.28 9.57
N ASP A 188 8.55 7.34 8.76
CA ASP A 188 9.70 8.19 8.46
C ASP A 188 9.19 9.65 8.49
N ASP A 189 9.50 10.51 9.47
CA ASP A 189 10.24 10.26 10.71
C ASP A 189 9.37 9.59 11.80
N GLY A 190 9.18 10.22 12.97
CA GLY A 190 8.66 9.57 14.17
C GLY A 190 7.14 9.55 14.28
N SER A 191 6.63 8.52 14.96
CA SER A 191 5.20 8.34 15.19
C SER A 191 4.85 7.64 16.51
N ARG A 192 3.60 7.76 16.94
CA ARG A 192 3.01 7.06 18.09
C ARG A 192 1.62 6.55 17.77
N LEU A 193 1.26 5.41 18.36
CA LEU A 193 -0.09 4.85 18.28
C LEU A 193 -0.67 4.70 19.68
N PHE A 194 -1.88 5.23 19.85
CA PHE A 194 -2.73 5.02 21.00
C PHE A 194 -3.98 4.24 20.59
N VAL A 195 -4.37 3.28 21.42
CA VAL A 195 -5.63 2.54 21.29
C VAL A 195 -6.39 2.66 22.61
N ASN A 196 -7.60 3.24 22.58
CA ASN A 196 -8.38 3.59 23.78
C ASN A 196 -7.56 4.40 24.80
N ASP A 197 -6.82 5.40 24.32
CA ASP A 197 -5.89 6.26 25.07
C ASP A 197 -4.67 5.56 25.70
N GLU A 198 -4.53 4.24 25.56
CA GLU A 198 -3.31 3.51 25.92
C GLU A 198 -2.29 3.62 24.79
N GLU A 199 -1.09 4.12 25.10
CA GLU A 199 0.04 4.12 24.16
C GLU A 199 0.55 2.69 24.01
N ILE A 200 0.46 2.14 22.80
CA ILE A 200 0.92 0.77 22.53
C ILE A 200 2.15 0.71 21.63
N ILE A 201 2.50 1.82 20.97
CA ILE A 201 3.71 1.94 20.14
C ILE A 201 4.29 3.36 20.32
N ASP A 202 5.57 3.42 20.70
CA ASP A 202 6.42 4.62 20.58
C ASP A 202 7.49 4.39 19.51
N ASN A 203 7.41 5.17 18.44
CA ASN A 203 8.37 5.23 17.34
C ASN A 203 8.82 6.70 17.14
N ASP A 204 8.94 7.49 18.21
CA ASP A 204 9.36 8.89 18.13
C ASP A 204 10.88 9.05 17.84
N GLY A 205 11.27 10.25 17.43
CA GLY A 205 12.62 10.62 17.04
C GLY A 205 12.80 10.80 15.52
N THR A 206 13.94 11.37 15.14
CA THR A 206 14.32 11.52 13.72
C THR A 206 15.02 10.26 13.24
N HIS A 207 14.46 9.62 12.23
CA HIS A 207 14.94 8.35 11.68
C HIS A 207 14.27 8.06 10.34
N GLY A 208 14.92 7.26 9.48
CA GLY A 208 14.28 6.76 8.27
C GLY A 208 13.13 5.77 8.55
N MET A 209 12.45 5.32 7.51
CA MET A 209 11.33 4.36 7.62
C MET A 209 11.68 3.13 8.47
N GLN A 210 11.00 2.97 9.59
CA GLN A 210 11.09 1.78 10.45
C GLN A 210 9.72 1.38 10.97
N ASP A 211 9.51 0.07 11.13
CA ASP A 211 8.28 -0.51 11.69
C ASP A 211 8.45 -0.85 13.17
N ARG A 212 7.37 -0.65 13.93
CA ARG A 212 7.21 -1.09 15.32
C ARG A 212 5.90 -1.84 15.48
N GLU A 213 5.88 -2.79 16.39
CA GLU A 213 4.69 -3.57 16.72
C GLU A 213 4.24 -3.32 18.15
N GLY A 214 2.92 -3.26 18.34
CA GLY A 214 2.27 -3.18 19.64
C GLY A 214 1.08 -4.12 19.66
N SER A 215 0.69 -4.60 20.85
CA SER A 215 -0.47 -5.49 20.97
C SER A 215 -1.34 -5.10 22.15
N ILE A 216 -2.65 -5.23 21.97
CA ILE A 216 -3.65 -4.94 23.00
C ILE A 216 -4.80 -5.95 22.93
N THR A 217 -5.41 -6.27 24.07
CA THR A 217 -6.61 -7.10 24.10
C THR A 217 -7.85 -6.22 24.04
N LEU A 218 -8.69 -6.44 23.02
CA LEU A 218 -9.90 -5.64 22.80
C LEU A 218 -11.15 -6.49 23.01
N LYS A 219 -12.24 -5.82 23.43
CA LYS A 219 -13.59 -6.38 23.51
C LYS A 219 -14.41 -5.89 22.30
N PRO A 220 -15.49 -6.59 21.93
CA PRO A 220 -16.40 -6.10 20.90
C PRO A 220 -16.91 -4.69 21.20
N GLY A 221 -16.89 -3.82 20.19
CA GLY A 221 -17.19 -2.39 20.32
C GLY A 221 -16.33 -1.52 19.41
N ASN A 222 -16.36 -0.21 19.61
CA ASN A 222 -15.48 0.71 18.88
C ASN A 222 -14.22 0.96 19.72
N ALA A 223 -13.05 0.70 19.14
CA ALA A 223 -11.77 1.07 19.72
C ALA A 223 -11.31 2.41 19.15
N ALA A 224 -11.03 3.38 20.01
CA ALA A 224 -10.51 4.67 19.59
C ALA A 224 -9.05 4.52 19.15
N ILE A 225 -8.74 4.90 17.92
CA ILE A 225 -7.40 4.90 17.33
C ILE A 225 -6.92 6.34 17.25
N ARG A 226 -5.74 6.62 17.79
CA ARG A 226 -5.09 7.92 17.64
C ARG A 226 -3.64 7.72 17.22
N VAL A 227 -3.26 8.35 16.12
CA VAL A 227 -1.90 8.30 15.55
C VAL A 227 -1.32 9.69 15.56
N GLN A 228 -0.13 9.83 16.12
CA GLN A 228 0.66 11.04 16.06
C GLN A 228 1.85 10.80 15.14
N TYR A 229 2.19 11.77 14.30
CA TYR A 229 3.27 11.67 13.32
C TYR A 229 3.97 13.03 13.19
N PHE A 230 5.29 13.04 12.99
CA PHE A 230 6.00 14.21 12.53
C PHE A 230 6.99 13.88 11.42
N GLU A 231 7.33 14.92 10.67
CA GLU A 231 8.26 14.91 9.55
C GLU A 231 9.25 16.08 9.71
N TRP A 232 10.55 15.79 9.74
CA TRP A 232 11.60 16.79 9.78
C TRP A 232 12.04 17.26 8.39
N GLY A 233 12.04 16.37 7.40
CA GLY A 233 12.36 16.64 5.99
C GLY A 233 13.05 15.47 5.31
N GLY A 234 12.85 15.31 4.00
CA GLY A 234 13.41 14.23 3.19
C GLY A 234 12.32 13.35 2.60
N ALA A 235 12.62 12.06 2.43
CA ALA A 235 11.60 11.06 2.15
C ALA A 235 10.72 10.88 3.39
N ASN A 236 9.43 10.66 3.19
CA ASN A 236 8.51 10.56 4.32
C ASN A 236 7.42 9.53 4.08
N GLY A 237 7.03 8.88 5.18
CA GLY A 237 6.02 7.85 5.11
C GLY A 237 5.38 7.48 6.43
N LEU A 238 4.18 6.92 6.29
CA LEU A 238 3.38 6.43 7.40
C LEU A 238 2.62 5.19 6.93
N SER A 239 2.69 4.13 7.71
CA SER A 239 1.98 2.88 7.51
C SER A 239 1.34 2.45 8.83
N LEU A 240 0.13 1.90 8.76
CA LEU A 240 -0.52 1.32 9.93
C LEU A 240 -1.36 0.13 9.48
N ARG A 241 -1.13 -1.00 10.13
CA ARG A 241 -1.89 -2.25 9.92
C ARG A 241 -2.31 -2.86 11.25
N VAL A 242 -3.37 -3.65 11.24
CA VAL A 242 -3.86 -4.39 12.39
C VAL A 242 -4.27 -5.81 12.03
N SER A 243 -3.88 -6.77 12.85
CA SER A 243 -4.29 -8.17 12.76
C SER A 243 -4.87 -8.64 14.09
N GLY A 244 -5.88 -9.50 14.06
CA GLY A 244 -6.52 -10.06 15.24
C GLY A 244 -7.77 -10.87 14.89
N PRO A 245 -8.56 -11.30 15.88
CA PRO A 245 -9.79 -12.05 15.63
C PRO A 245 -10.74 -11.33 14.64
N GLY A 246 -10.97 -11.96 13.49
CA GLY A 246 -11.81 -11.41 12.42
C GLY A 246 -11.20 -10.23 11.64
N MET A 247 -9.91 -9.93 11.81
CA MET A 247 -9.15 -8.94 11.04
C MET A 247 -7.81 -9.54 10.62
N ASP A 248 -7.61 -9.74 9.32
CA ASP A 248 -6.34 -10.21 8.79
C ASP A 248 -5.65 -9.06 8.06
N ASN A 249 -4.58 -8.53 8.67
CA ASN A 249 -3.71 -7.50 8.10
C ASN A 249 -4.47 -6.27 7.54
N VAL A 250 -5.46 -5.78 8.29
CA VAL A 250 -6.31 -4.64 7.89
C VAL A 250 -5.49 -3.35 7.91
N ARG A 251 -5.47 -2.65 6.79
CA ARG A 251 -4.73 -1.40 6.60
C ARG A 251 -5.52 -0.20 7.13
N LEU A 252 -4.93 0.57 8.04
CA LEU A 252 -5.53 1.79 8.62
C LEU A 252 -4.87 3.09 8.09
N ALA A 253 -3.72 2.99 7.42
CA ALA A 253 -3.06 4.08 6.72
C ALA A 253 -2.70 3.71 5.28
N LYS A 254 -2.86 4.66 4.35
CA LYS A 254 -2.40 4.54 2.97
C LYS A 254 -0.87 4.37 3.02
N HIS A 255 -0.33 3.28 2.47
CA HIS A 255 1.13 3.15 2.39
C HIS A 255 1.61 4.27 1.50
N ILE A 256 2.25 5.29 2.06
CA ILE A 256 2.91 6.29 1.26
C ILE A 256 4.34 6.30 1.72
N SER A 257 5.21 5.63 0.98
CA SER A 257 6.62 6.05 0.93
C SER A 257 6.71 6.99 -0.26
N ARG A 258 6.82 8.30 0.00
CA ARG A 258 7.18 9.27 -1.03
C ARG A 258 8.58 9.76 -0.70
N SER A 259 9.55 9.37 -1.54
CA SER A 259 10.78 10.15 -1.67
C SER A 259 10.44 11.44 -2.41
N TYR A 260 10.85 12.59 -1.86
CA TYR A 260 10.64 13.91 -2.46
C TYR A 260 11.53 14.20 -3.68
N ASP A 261 12.18 13.18 -4.26
CA ASP A 261 13.10 13.32 -5.41
C ASP A 261 12.53 12.83 -6.76
N ASN A 262 11.22 12.55 -6.88
CA ASN A 262 10.65 12.11 -8.15
C ASN A 262 10.15 13.26 -9.04
N VAL A 263 11.08 14.11 -9.46
CA VAL A 263 11.24 14.38 -10.90
C VAL A 263 12.60 13.83 -11.30
N GLY A 264 12.64 12.51 -11.50
CA GLY A 264 13.77 11.84 -12.13
C GLY A 264 14.95 11.53 -11.20
N ASP A 265 14.78 10.66 -10.21
CA ASP A 265 15.72 9.56 -9.96
C ASP A 265 15.26 8.71 -8.75
N ALA A 266 14.45 7.68 -9.03
CA ALA A 266 14.38 6.49 -8.17
C ALA A 266 15.66 5.64 -8.32
N LYS A 267 16.83 6.28 -8.29
CA LYS A 267 18.14 5.67 -8.44
C LYS A 267 19.11 6.53 -7.65
N THR A 268 19.79 5.97 -6.67
CA THR A 268 21.23 6.16 -6.45
C THR A 268 21.73 5.49 -5.16
N PRO A 269 21.09 5.52 -3.98
CA PRO A 269 21.83 5.13 -2.76
C PRO A 269 22.14 3.63 -2.68
N MET A 270 21.24 2.76 -3.16
CA MET A 270 21.40 1.31 -2.96
C MET A 270 22.24 0.60 -4.03
N VAL A 271 22.48 1.23 -5.19
CA VAL A 271 23.21 0.60 -6.31
C VAL A 271 24.69 0.99 -6.31
N SER A 272 25.03 2.20 -5.84
CA SER A 272 26.42 2.68 -5.73
C SER A 272 27.23 1.96 -4.66
N GLU A 273 26.55 1.35 -3.68
CA GLU A 273 27.20 0.62 -2.57
C GLU A 273 27.44 -0.87 -2.89
N LEU A 274 26.94 -1.37 -4.02
CA LEU A 274 27.17 -2.76 -4.45
C LEU A 274 28.51 -2.91 -5.18
N PRO A 275 29.20 -4.06 -5.07
CA PRO A 275 30.40 -4.35 -5.84
C PRO A 275 30.22 -4.15 -7.35
N GLN A 276 31.23 -3.59 -8.03
CA GLN A 276 31.17 -3.17 -9.44
C GLN A 276 30.67 -4.26 -10.40
N TRP A 277 31.03 -5.52 -10.14
CA TRP A 277 30.59 -6.65 -10.98
C TRP A 277 29.08 -6.92 -10.89
N ILE A 278 28.44 -6.61 -9.76
CA ILE A 278 26.98 -6.68 -9.60
C ILE A 278 26.33 -5.54 -10.37
N GLN A 279 26.90 -4.32 -10.29
CA GLN A 279 26.43 -3.17 -11.06
C GLN A 279 26.50 -3.44 -12.58
N ASP A 280 27.59 -4.05 -13.05
CA ASP A 280 27.79 -4.40 -14.46
C ASP A 280 26.88 -5.55 -14.91
N ARG A 281 26.57 -6.49 -14.01
CA ARG A 281 25.62 -7.57 -14.27
C ARG A 281 24.19 -7.03 -14.30
N MET A 282 23.84 -6.07 -13.46
CA MET A 282 22.55 -5.37 -13.50
C MET A 282 22.40 -4.53 -14.78
N LYS A 283 23.45 -3.83 -15.23
CA LYS A 283 23.46 -3.12 -16.52
C LYS A 283 23.25 -4.06 -17.70
N ARG A 284 23.95 -5.20 -17.73
CA ARG A 284 23.77 -6.24 -18.76
C ARG A 284 22.37 -6.86 -18.71
N TRP A 285 21.86 -7.17 -17.52
CA TRP A 285 20.52 -7.72 -17.36
C TRP A 285 19.42 -6.74 -17.78
N ARG A 286 19.62 -5.43 -17.59
CA ARG A 286 18.71 -4.38 -18.08
C ARG A 286 18.69 -4.27 -19.61
N SER A 287 19.82 -4.60 -20.25
CA SER A 287 19.94 -4.73 -21.71
C SER A 287 19.29 -6.03 -22.22
N ASP A 288 19.48 -7.14 -21.50
CA ASP A 288 19.03 -8.47 -21.92
C ASP A 288 17.55 -8.74 -21.60
N ALA A 289 16.99 -8.11 -20.56
CA ALA A 289 15.56 -8.18 -20.22
C ALA A 289 14.65 -7.47 -21.24
N GLY A 290 15.24 -6.70 -22.16
CA GLY A 290 14.57 -6.21 -23.38
C GLY A 290 14.46 -7.27 -24.48
N GLY A 291 15.01 -8.48 -24.28
CA GLY A 291 15.13 -9.52 -25.31
C GLY A 291 14.46 -10.85 -24.94
N GLY A 292 13.28 -11.09 -25.51
CA GLY A 292 12.83 -12.38 -26.08
C GLY A 292 12.61 -13.61 -25.18
N GLN A 293 13.56 -14.04 -24.35
CA GLN A 293 13.52 -15.40 -23.77
C GLN A 293 13.01 -15.48 -22.32
N LEU A 294 12.98 -14.36 -21.58
CA LEU A 294 12.50 -14.31 -20.18
C LEU A 294 11.30 -13.35 -19.95
N ALA A 295 10.72 -12.78 -21.01
CA ALA A 295 9.63 -11.80 -20.92
C ALA A 295 8.33 -12.33 -20.25
N HIS A 296 8.11 -13.65 -20.27
CA HIS A 296 6.97 -14.29 -19.59
C HIS A 296 7.08 -14.28 -18.05
N LEU A 297 8.24 -13.88 -17.51
CA LEU A 297 8.52 -13.71 -16.09
C LEU A 297 8.67 -12.24 -15.72
N TRP A 298 8.16 -11.28 -16.50
CA TRP A 298 8.36 -9.85 -16.22
C TRP A 298 7.78 -9.37 -14.88
N PHE A 299 6.76 -10.04 -14.35
CA PHE A 299 6.27 -9.84 -12.98
C PHE A 299 7.32 -10.22 -11.91
N LEU A 300 8.32 -11.03 -12.28
CA LEU A 300 9.47 -11.35 -11.43
C LEU A 300 10.53 -10.25 -11.40
N ASN A 301 10.55 -9.32 -12.37
CA ASN A 301 11.42 -8.14 -12.31
C ASN A 301 11.01 -7.22 -11.13
N TYR A 302 9.73 -7.24 -10.78
CA TYR A 302 9.19 -6.60 -9.58
C TYR A 302 9.23 -7.53 -8.33
N LEU A 303 9.39 -8.85 -8.47
CA LEU A 303 9.87 -9.72 -7.37
C LEU A 303 11.34 -9.49 -7.05
N PHE A 304 12.16 -9.10 -8.02
CA PHE A 304 13.60 -9.05 -7.81
C PHE A 304 13.97 -7.99 -6.75
N TRP A 305 13.18 -6.92 -6.62
CA TRP A 305 13.31 -5.97 -5.51
C TRP A 305 12.69 -6.44 -4.19
N LEU A 306 11.82 -7.46 -4.25
CA LEU A 306 11.33 -8.24 -3.10
C LEU A 306 12.27 -9.42 -2.72
N VAL A 307 13.24 -9.78 -3.57
CA VAL A 307 14.21 -10.88 -3.37
C VAL A 307 15.67 -10.38 -3.28
N ALA A 308 15.97 -9.15 -3.68
CA ALA A 308 17.32 -8.57 -3.53
C ALA A 308 17.75 -8.49 -2.06
N GLY A 309 16.80 -8.44 -1.11
CA GLY A 309 17.08 -8.63 0.32
C GLY A 309 17.35 -10.09 0.73
N PHE A 310 16.87 -11.09 -0.03
CA PHE A 310 16.99 -12.51 0.33
C PHE A 310 18.17 -13.24 -0.32
N ALA A 311 18.68 -12.80 -1.47
CA ALA A 311 19.92 -13.36 -2.02
C ALA A 311 21.15 -13.07 -1.14
N VAL A 312 21.10 -12.01 -0.33
CA VAL A 312 22.13 -11.68 0.67
C VAL A 312 21.99 -12.54 1.92
N VAL A 313 20.77 -12.80 2.41
CA VAL A 313 20.55 -13.60 3.64
C VAL A 313 20.73 -15.10 3.40
N ALA A 314 20.40 -15.61 2.21
CA ALA A 314 20.62 -17.01 1.85
C ALA A 314 22.10 -17.35 1.52
N TRP A 315 22.98 -16.34 1.42
CA TRP A 315 24.43 -16.53 1.20
C TRP A 315 25.28 -16.29 2.47
N VAL A 316 24.69 -15.71 3.52
CA VAL A 316 25.35 -15.49 4.84
C VAL A 316 25.09 -16.63 5.83
N LEU A 317 24.17 -17.56 5.51
CA LEU A 317 23.78 -18.67 6.39
C LEU A 317 24.03 -20.07 5.79
N ASP A 318 24.94 -20.18 4.82
CA ASP A 318 25.62 -21.42 4.42
C ASP A 318 27.15 -21.19 4.47
#